data_AF-A0A7X0L1H9-F1
#
_entry.id   AF-A0A7X0L1H9-F1
#
_cell.length_a   1.000
_cell.length_b   1.000
_cell.length_c   1.000
_cell.angle_alpha   90.00
_cell.angle_beta   90.00
_cell.angle_gamma   90.00
#
_symmetry.space_group_name_H-M   'P 1'
#
loop_
_entity.id
_entity.type
_entity.pdbx_description
1 polymer ?
#
loop_
_entity_poly.entity_id
_entity_poly.type
_entity_poly.pdbx_seq_one_letter_code
_entity_poly.pdbx_strand_id
1 'polypeptide(L)'
;MTDIDPSAVPDTPDAWRALATAWAETVGVRSQRYTDLIQGAAAQLDAAPQGPHALAWTLGVLTLTARLEGAALPDGAPVAAALSTAAERLGGAPCDHADHPYLTDFDVENLNWRFRPEEMALRVVGAGPPLDDPGRWSCPRNVAGFARAAAEAVSPGTFDDVPVRAPASVGRGLEYLSGVIYDHPHGDPYEILVDEARALLEAAREDTPELPGLVVANCALLPYAVSERVESVEVLDEIITALEAAARRCDDVPACDHSTHPDLDDFEDYRRDAELMLTPGGRRAYRWRQRSLGGPPLEAWTCRHHFGIEAEIALDELREARAEVADEAAQADEEG
;
A
#
# COMPACT_ATOMS: atom_id res chain seq x y z
N MET A 1 -0.86 -4.56 31.18
CA MET A 1 -0.27 -3.39 30.51
C MET A 1 -0.74 -2.17 31.28
N THR A 2 0.18 -1.30 31.70
CA THR A 2 -0.16 0.01 32.27
C THR A 2 -1.08 0.73 31.29
N ASP A 3 -2.14 1.38 31.78
CA ASP A 3 -3.03 2.17 30.95
C ASP A 3 -2.25 3.41 30.47
N ILE A 4 -1.78 3.37 29.21
CA ILE A 4 -1.02 4.47 28.61
C ILE A 4 -2.05 5.46 28.05
N ASP A 5 -2.16 6.63 28.67
CA ASP A 5 -2.92 7.75 28.13
C ASP A 5 -2.20 8.30 26.88
N PRO A 6 -2.77 8.09 25.67
CA PRO A 6 -2.12 8.52 24.42
C PRO A 6 -2.17 10.05 24.24
N SER A 7 -2.96 10.75 25.05
CA SER A 7 -3.07 12.21 25.04
C SER A 7 -2.09 12.89 26.00
N ALA A 8 -1.42 12.15 26.88
CA ALA A 8 -0.44 12.70 27.82
C ALA A 8 0.97 12.73 27.20
N VAL A 9 1.74 13.79 27.49
CA VAL A 9 3.16 13.82 27.13
C VAL A 9 3.95 12.94 28.10
N PRO A 10 4.67 11.90 27.62
CA PRO A 10 5.47 11.08 28.51
C PRO A 10 6.61 11.90 29.15
N ASP A 11 6.73 11.80 30.47
CA ASP A 11 7.67 12.56 31.31
C ASP A 11 8.94 11.77 31.68
N THR A 12 8.98 10.47 31.35
CA THR A 12 10.10 9.57 31.63
C THR A 12 10.53 8.76 30.41
N PRO A 13 11.81 8.35 30.32
CA PRO A 13 12.28 7.47 29.24
C PRO A 13 11.51 6.15 29.15
N ASP A 14 11.09 5.57 30.28
CA ASP A 14 10.34 4.31 30.30
C ASP A 14 8.92 4.49 29.76
N ALA A 15 8.27 5.63 30.03
CA ALA A 15 6.97 5.95 29.45
C ALA A 15 7.07 6.14 27.92
N TRP A 16 8.15 6.78 27.43
CA TRP A 16 8.42 6.86 25.99
C TRP A 16 8.66 5.48 25.35
N ARG A 17 9.39 4.58 26.01
CA ARG A 17 9.57 3.20 25.54
C ARG A 17 8.25 2.45 25.46
N ALA A 18 7.43 2.54 26.52
CA ALA A 18 6.12 1.90 26.54
C ALA A 18 5.20 2.41 25.42
N LEU A 19 5.23 3.72 25.15
CA LEU A 19 4.46 4.32 24.07
C LEU A 19 4.97 3.90 22.68
N ALA A 20 6.28 3.89 22.46
CA ALA A 20 6.87 3.43 21.20
C ALA A 20 6.58 1.95 20.93
N THR A 21 6.64 1.11 21.97
CA THR A 21 6.19 -0.28 21.91
C THR A 21 4.71 -0.35 21.54
N ALA A 22 3.85 0.48 22.15
CA ALA A 22 2.44 0.53 21.79
C ALA A 22 2.22 0.93 20.32
N TRP A 23 2.97 1.89 19.79
CA TRP A 23 2.91 2.23 18.35
C TRP A 23 3.32 1.08 17.45
N ALA A 24 4.40 0.38 17.81
CA ALA A 24 4.95 -0.72 17.02
C ALA A 24 4.05 -1.97 17.06
N GLU A 25 3.45 -2.28 18.20
CA GLU A 25 2.71 -3.52 18.44
C GLU A 25 1.20 -3.40 18.25
N THR A 26 0.64 -2.18 18.19
CA THR A 26 -0.80 -2.02 17.97
C THR A 26 -1.19 -2.54 16.58
N VAL A 27 -2.12 -3.50 16.57
CA VAL A 27 -2.68 -4.11 15.37
C VAL A 27 -4.17 -3.75 15.22
N GLY A 28 -4.63 -3.70 13.98
CA GLY A 28 -6.03 -3.43 13.64
C GLY A 28 -6.34 -1.94 13.60
N VAL A 29 -6.42 -1.39 12.39
CA VAL A 29 -6.74 0.02 12.10
C VAL A 29 -8.13 0.44 12.57
N ARG A 30 -9.02 -0.53 12.84
CA ARG A 30 -10.36 -0.32 13.39
C ARG A 30 -10.41 -0.44 14.91
N SER A 31 -9.28 -0.73 15.57
CA SER A 31 -9.26 -0.78 17.03
C SER A 31 -9.32 0.63 17.61
N GLN A 32 -10.14 0.83 18.65
CA GLN A 32 -10.22 2.12 19.34
C GLN A 32 -8.84 2.59 19.79
N ARG A 33 -8.00 1.66 20.27
CA ARG A 33 -6.65 1.95 20.73
C ARG A 33 -5.76 2.55 19.64
N TYR A 34 -5.83 2.03 18.43
CA TYR A 34 -5.09 2.56 17.29
C TYR A 34 -5.52 4.00 16.97
N THR A 35 -6.84 4.23 16.91
CA THR A 35 -7.41 5.55 16.69
C THR A 35 -6.99 6.54 17.77
N ASP A 36 -7.08 6.15 19.05
CA ASP A 36 -6.69 7.00 20.19
C ASP A 36 -5.21 7.39 20.14
N LEU A 37 -4.33 6.46 19.74
CA LEU A 37 -2.89 6.72 19.62
C LEU A 37 -2.57 7.72 18.50
N ILE A 38 -3.19 7.57 17.33
CA ILE A 38 -3.02 8.52 16.22
C ILE A 38 -3.56 9.89 16.60
N GLN A 39 -4.78 9.96 17.15
CA GLN A 39 -5.42 11.22 17.51
C GLN A 39 -4.67 11.93 18.64
N GLY A 40 -4.20 11.20 19.65
CA GLY A 40 -3.39 11.74 20.74
C GLY A 40 -2.09 12.35 20.23
N ALA A 41 -1.37 11.66 19.35
CA ALA A 41 -0.13 12.17 18.75
C ALA A 41 -0.39 13.41 17.87
N ALA A 42 -1.46 13.42 17.07
CA ALA A 42 -1.83 14.56 16.24
C ALA A 42 -2.25 15.78 17.08
N ALA A 43 -2.97 15.57 18.18
CA ALA A 43 -3.36 16.63 19.10
C ALA A 43 -2.14 17.26 19.80
N GLN A 44 -1.16 16.44 20.20
CA GLN A 44 0.11 16.93 20.76
C GLN A 44 0.90 17.77 19.76
N LEU A 45 0.89 17.37 18.48
CA LEU A 45 1.52 18.13 17.40
C LEU A 45 0.84 19.47 17.12
N ASP A 46 -0.50 19.51 17.10
CA ASP A 46 -1.22 20.78 16.88
C ASP A 46 -1.02 21.74 18.07
N ALA A 47 -1.03 21.23 19.30
CA ALA A 47 -0.86 22.05 20.50
C ALA A 47 0.56 22.66 20.60
N ALA A 48 1.60 21.90 20.25
CA ALA A 48 2.99 22.30 20.42
C ALA A 48 3.88 21.89 19.22
N PRO A 49 3.66 22.46 18.02
CA PRO A 49 4.37 22.03 16.80
C PRO A 49 5.87 22.30 16.85
N GLN A 50 6.30 23.33 17.61
CA GLN A 50 7.72 23.66 17.83
C GLN A 50 8.26 23.07 19.15
N GLY A 51 7.49 22.22 19.82
CA GLY A 51 7.88 21.60 21.07
C GLY A 51 9.03 20.60 20.90
N PRO A 52 9.79 20.29 21.96
CA PRO A 52 10.94 19.39 21.91
C PRO A 52 10.59 17.95 21.50
N HIS A 53 9.32 17.57 21.58
CA HIS A 53 8.83 16.23 21.24
C HIS A 53 8.07 16.17 19.91
N ALA A 54 7.97 17.27 19.16
CA ALA A 54 7.18 17.31 17.92
C ALA A 54 7.67 16.27 16.89
N LEU A 55 8.98 16.12 16.73
CA LEU A 55 9.51 15.07 15.84
C LEU A 55 9.10 13.66 16.31
N ALA A 56 9.20 13.37 17.61
CA ALA A 56 8.85 12.05 18.16
C ALA A 56 7.37 11.71 17.95
N TRP A 57 6.47 12.66 18.16
CA TRP A 57 5.04 12.48 17.88
C TRP A 57 4.76 12.24 16.40
N THR A 58 5.43 12.98 15.51
CA THR A 58 5.27 12.81 14.06
C THR A 58 5.71 11.42 13.61
N LEU A 59 6.84 10.95 14.12
CA LEU A 59 7.35 9.60 13.85
C LEU A 59 6.46 8.51 14.44
N GLY A 60 5.81 8.78 15.58
CA GLY A 60 4.78 7.90 16.16
C GLY A 60 3.58 7.74 15.22
N VAL A 61 3.07 8.83 14.65
CA VAL A 61 2.01 8.77 13.63
C VAL A 61 2.48 7.96 12.41
N LEU A 62 3.69 8.22 11.90
CA LEU A 62 4.23 7.46 10.76
C LEU A 62 4.32 5.95 11.04
N THR A 63 4.76 5.58 12.25
CA THR A 63 4.80 4.17 12.71
C THR A 63 3.42 3.53 12.63
N LEU A 64 2.40 4.22 13.13
CA LEU A 64 1.02 3.73 13.15
C LEU A 64 0.44 3.66 11.73
N THR A 65 0.67 4.67 10.89
CA THR A 65 0.13 4.71 9.51
C THR A 65 0.67 3.60 8.62
N ALA A 66 1.82 3.00 8.95
CA ALA A 66 2.30 1.80 8.26
C ALA A 66 1.29 0.63 8.33
N ARG A 67 0.39 0.63 9.32
CA ARG A 67 -0.66 -0.38 9.50
C ARG A 67 -1.91 -0.12 8.67
N LEU A 68 -2.03 1.06 8.05
CA LEU A 68 -3.13 1.35 7.12
C LEU A 68 -3.04 0.53 5.84
N GLU A 69 -1.89 -0.06 5.55
CA GLU A 69 -1.68 -0.86 4.34
C GLU A 69 -2.16 -0.10 3.08
N GLY A 70 -1.89 1.21 3.03
CA GLY A 70 -2.26 2.08 1.90
C GLY A 70 -3.72 2.54 1.87
N ALA A 71 -4.58 2.06 2.77
CA ALA A 71 -5.92 2.57 2.94
C ALA A 71 -5.92 3.96 3.60
N ALA A 72 -7.00 4.72 3.43
CA ALA A 72 -7.21 5.93 4.22
C ALA A 72 -7.60 5.54 5.66
N LEU A 73 -7.19 6.36 6.63
CA LEU A 73 -7.68 6.25 8.00
C LEU A 73 -9.18 6.59 8.05
N PRO A 74 -10.04 5.71 8.60
CA PRO A 74 -11.43 6.05 8.87
C PRO A 74 -11.52 7.29 9.76
N ASP A 75 -12.34 8.27 9.39
CA ASP A 75 -12.45 9.56 10.07
C ASP A 75 -11.10 10.30 10.23
N GLY A 76 -10.17 10.09 9.29
CA GLY A 76 -8.82 10.67 9.34
C GLY A 76 -8.73 12.16 9.02
N ALA A 77 -9.80 12.81 8.56
CA ALA A 77 -9.77 14.22 8.15
C ALA A 77 -9.31 15.18 9.27
N PRO A 78 -9.77 15.08 10.54
CA PRO A 78 -9.25 15.90 11.63
C PRO A 78 -7.77 15.67 11.91
N VAL A 79 -7.30 14.42 11.80
CA VAL A 79 -5.88 14.06 12.00
C VAL A 79 -5.02 14.69 10.90
N ALA A 80 -5.43 14.53 9.63
CA ALA A 80 -4.74 15.12 8.49
C ALA A 80 -4.71 16.67 8.59
N ALA A 81 -5.81 17.30 9.04
CA ALA A 81 -5.88 18.74 9.25
C ALA A 81 -4.95 19.23 10.36
N ALA A 82 -4.86 18.51 11.49
CA ALA A 82 -3.94 18.82 12.58
C ALA A 82 -2.48 18.73 12.13
N LEU A 83 -2.12 17.66 11.41
CA LEU A 83 -0.77 17.45 10.86
C LEU A 83 -0.41 18.53 9.82
N SER A 84 -1.34 18.89 8.94
CA SER A 84 -1.16 19.94 7.94
C SER A 84 -0.95 21.30 8.60
N THR A 85 -1.76 21.63 9.61
CA THR A 85 -1.64 22.88 10.38
C THR A 85 -0.29 22.95 11.10
N ALA A 86 0.14 21.85 11.72
CA ALA A 86 1.46 21.77 12.36
C ALA A 86 2.58 21.98 11.34
N ALA A 87 2.49 21.34 10.17
CA ALA A 87 3.46 21.50 9.09
C ALA A 87 3.53 22.94 8.56
N GLU A 88 2.40 23.62 8.38
CA GLU A 88 2.36 25.03 7.94
C GLU A 88 3.03 25.96 8.96
N ARG A 89 2.74 25.78 10.26
CA ARG A 89 3.36 26.56 11.34
C ARG A 89 4.88 26.37 11.44
N LEU A 90 5.37 25.21 10.99
CA LEU A 90 6.79 24.86 11.01
C LEU A 90 7.51 25.24 9.71
N GLY A 91 6.84 25.14 8.56
CA GLY A 91 7.43 25.28 7.23
C GLY A 91 7.94 26.69 6.90
N GLY A 92 7.43 27.71 7.60
CA GLY A 92 7.88 29.09 7.46
C GLY A 92 9.17 29.44 8.22
N ALA A 93 9.66 28.55 9.09
CA ALA A 93 10.85 28.83 9.90
C ALA A 93 12.14 28.56 9.10
N PRO A 94 13.10 29.51 9.06
CA PRO A 94 14.38 29.29 8.41
C PRO A 94 15.21 28.24 9.17
N CYS A 95 16.02 27.49 8.44
CA CYS A 95 17.03 26.60 9.00
C CYS A 95 18.29 26.60 8.12
N ASP A 96 19.46 26.45 8.75
CA ASP A 96 20.76 26.53 8.06
C ASP A 96 21.23 25.17 7.51
N HIS A 97 20.45 24.10 7.69
CA HIS A 97 20.80 22.78 7.20
C HIS A 97 20.69 22.69 5.67
N ALA A 98 21.70 22.12 5.03
CA ALA A 98 21.74 21.95 3.58
C ALA A 98 20.75 20.89 3.07
N ASP A 99 20.40 19.92 3.92
CA ASP A 99 19.52 18.82 3.60
C ASP A 99 18.60 18.45 4.77
N HIS A 100 17.63 17.56 4.51
CA HIS A 100 16.60 17.18 5.48
C HIS A 100 16.38 15.67 5.44
N PRO A 101 16.55 14.96 6.58
CA PRO A 101 16.40 13.50 6.66
C PRO A 101 15.11 12.94 6.06
N TYR A 102 13.98 13.65 6.16
CA TYR A 102 12.72 13.15 5.58
C TYR A 102 12.81 12.91 4.07
N LEU A 103 13.69 13.65 3.36
CA LEU A 103 13.99 13.46 1.94
C LEU A 103 15.24 12.59 1.72
N THR A 104 16.37 12.92 2.36
CA THR A 104 17.65 12.28 2.05
C THR A 104 17.73 10.83 2.48
N ASP A 105 16.97 10.46 3.51
CA ASP A 105 16.99 9.12 4.08
C ASP A 105 15.82 8.28 3.55
N PHE A 106 15.04 8.80 2.60
CA PHE A 106 14.01 8.06 1.88
C PHE A 106 14.62 7.31 0.70
N ASP A 107 14.50 5.99 0.73
CA ASP A 107 14.87 5.13 -0.39
C ASP A 107 13.71 5.10 -1.39
N VAL A 108 13.89 5.81 -2.51
CA VAL A 108 12.90 5.89 -3.59
C VAL A 108 12.67 4.53 -4.24
N GLU A 109 13.74 3.72 -4.36
CA GLU A 109 13.63 2.40 -4.95
C GLU A 109 12.81 1.51 -4.02
N ASN A 110 13.10 1.47 -2.73
CA ASN A 110 12.34 0.64 -1.78
C ASN A 110 11.05 1.28 -1.25
N LEU A 111 10.75 2.53 -1.65
CA LEU A 111 9.62 3.33 -1.17
C LEU A 111 9.52 3.31 0.37
N ASN A 112 10.65 3.46 1.05
CA ASN A 112 10.71 3.41 2.51
C ASN A 112 11.85 4.24 3.06
N TRP A 113 11.74 4.71 4.31
CA TRP A 113 12.87 5.33 4.99
C TRP A 113 13.91 4.29 5.41
N ARG A 114 15.18 4.68 5.36
CA ARG A 114 16.35 3.88 5.80
C ARG A 114 16.45 3.70 7.31
N PHE A 115 15.45 4.18 8.05
CA PHE A 115 15.34 4.08 9.49
C PHE A 115 13.92 3.67 9.88
N ARG A 116 13.77 3.10 11.08
CA ARG A 116 12.47 2.78 11.66
C ARG A 116 11.94 3.99 12.45
N PRO A 117 10.76 4.53 12.11
CA PRO A 117 10.26 5.74 12.76
C PRO A 117 10.14 5.64 14.29
N GLU A 118 9.71 4.49 14.81
CA GLU A 118 9.58 4.21 16.25
C GLU A 118 10.94 4.20 16.98
N GLU A 119 11.97 3.63 16.36
CA GLU A 119 13.32 3.64 16.92
C GLU A 119 13.90 5.05 16.89
N MET A 120 13.66 5.78 15.79
CA MET A 120 14.06 7.18 15.66
C MET A 120 13.37 8.07 16.71
N ALA A 121 12.08 7.86 16.98
CA ALA A 121 11.36 8.59 18.01
C ALA A 121 12.00 8.41 19.40
N LEU A 122 12.45 7.19 19.74
CA LEU A 122 13.16 6.92 20.99
C LEU A 122 14.52 7.63 21.06
N ARG A 123 15.26 7.72 19.95
CA ARG A 123 16.53 8.46 19.90
C ARG A 123 16.32 9.96 20.12
N VAL A 124 15.29 10.53 19.50
CA VAL A 124 14.93 11.96 19.61
C VAL A 124 14.63 12.37 21.05
N VAL A 125 13.94 11.52 21.82
CA VAL A 125 13.58 11.80 23.22
C VAL A 125 14.64 11.35 24.23
N GLY A 126 15.82 10.91 23.77
CA GLY A 126 16.91 10.47 24.64
C GLY A 126 16.69 9.12 25.32
N ALA A 127 15.72 8.32 24.86
CA ALA A 127 15.43 6.99 25.37
C ALA A 127 16.19 5.86 24.63
N GLY A 128 16.88 6.19 23.52
CA GLY A 128 17.71 5.30 22.71
C GLY A 128 19.14 5.83 22.47
N PRO A 129 19.92 5.21 21.56
CA PRO A 129 21.26 5.67 21.20
C PRO A 129 21.28 7.11 20.68
N PRO A 130 22.35 7.89 20.96
CA PRO A 130 22.41 9.29 20.55
C PRO A 130 22.30 9.46 19.03
N LEU A 131 21.76 10.60 18.60
CA LEU A 131 21.79 11.03 17.21
C LEU A 131 23.12 11.71 16.92
N ASP A 132 23.70 11.45 15.75
CA ASP A 132 24.95 12.08 15.34
C ASP A 132 24.78 13.59 15.12
N ASP A 133 23.60 14.02 14.64
CA ASP A 133 23.22 15.42 14.47
C ASP A 133 21.76 15.66 14.91
N PRO A 134 21.51 15.82 16.22
CA PRO A 134 20.15 16.06 16.74
C PRO A 134 19.50 17.32 16.17
N GLY A 135 20.29 18.34 15.82
CA GLY A 135 19.81 19.63 15.30
C GLY A 135 19.20 19.49 13.91
N ARG A 136 19.86 18.72 13.03
CA ARG A 136 19.35 18.38 11.69
C ARG A 136 18.02 17.63 11.75
N TRP A 137 17.90 16.67 12.66
CA TRP A 137 16.67 15.89 12.83
C TRP A 137 15.52 16.75 13.35
N SER A 138 15.74 17.51 14.41
CA SER A 138 14.69 18.28 15.09
C SER A 138 14.41 19.66 14.46
N CYS A 139 15.03 19.99 13.32
CA CYS A 139 14.80 21.29 12.70
C CYS A 139 13.35 21.43 12.18
N PRO A 140 12.74 22.63 12.23
CA PRO A 140 11.34 22.83 11.90
C PRO A 140 10.93 22.29 10.52
N ARG A 141 11.80 22.48 9.52
CA ARG A 141 11.57 22.02 8.15
C ARG A 141 11.53 20.50 8.02
N ASN A 142 12.35 19.78 8.79
CA ASN A 142 12.33 18.32 8.80
C ASN A 142 11.09 17.78 9.50
N VAL A 143 10.68 18.38 10.63
CA VAL A 143 9.44 18.03 11.33
C VAL A 143 8.22 18.30 10.45
N ALA A 144 8.17 19.45 9.76
CA ALA A 144 7.13 19.75 8.78
C ALA A 144 7.07 18.70 7.65
N GLY A 145 8.23 18.31 7.10
CA GLY A 145 8.30 17.27 6.06
C GLY A 145 7.70 15.94 6.51
N PHE A 146 8.06 15.46 7.70
CA PHE A 146 7.47 14.24 8.26
C PHE A 146 5.98 14.40 8.59
N ALA A 147 5.53 15.58 9.05
CA ALA A 147 4.12 15.81 9.37
C ALA A 147 3.25 15.78 8.11
N ARG A 148 3.76 16.32 6.99
CA ARG A 148 3.11 16.22 5.68
C ARG A 148 3.09 14.79 5.16
N ALA A 149 4.18 14.05 5.30
CA ALA A 149 4.22 12.63 4.93
C ALA A 149 3.24 11.79 5.78
N ALA A 150 3.10 12.10 7.07
CA ALA A 150 2.11 11.48 7.94
C ALA A 150 0.67 11.82 7.53
N ALA A 151 0.40 13.09 7.17
CA ALA A 151 -0.90 13.51 6.67
C ALA A 151 -1.27 12.80 5.36
N GLU A 152 -0.31 12.67 4.44
CA GLU A 152 -0.48 11.92 3.19
C GLU A 152 -0.74 10.43 3.43
N ALA A 153 -0.11 9.83 4.44
CA ALA A 153 -0.36 8.43 4.80
C ALA A 153 -1.74 8.23 5.45
N VAL A 154 -2.20 9.17 6.27
CA VAL A 154 -3.54 9.15 6.90
C VAL A 154 -4.65 9.40 5.88
N SER A 155 -4.44 10.35 4.97
CA SER A 155 -5.39 10.76 3.95
C SER A 155 -4.67 10.93 2.61
N PRO A 156 -4.52 9.84 1.83
CA PRO A 156 -3.85 9.86 0.54
C PRO A 156 -4.42 10.92 -0.41
N GLY A 157 -3.55 11.74 -0.99
CA GLY A 157 -3.91 12.89 -1.83
C GLY A 157 -3.89 14.25 -1.12
N THR A 158 -3.51 14.30 0.16
CA THR A 158 -3.34 15.56 0.91
C THR A 158 -2.12 16.34 0.41
N PHE A 159 -1.01 15.67 0.12
CA PHE A 159 0.23 16.28 -0.36
C PHE A 159 0.78 15.51 -1.56
N ASP A 160 1.26 16.24 -2.56
CA ASP A 160 1.86 15.68 -3.76
C ASP A 160 3.38 15.79 -3.80
N ASP A 161 4.02 16.53 -2.90
CA ASP A 161 5.46 16.83 -2.92
C ASP A 161 6.23 16.17 -1.77
N VAL A 162 5.65 15.15 -1.12
CA VAL A 162 6.30 14.43 -0.02
C VAL A 162 6.51 12.96 -0.34
N PRO A 163 7.57 12.34 0.22
CA PRO A 163 7.77 10.91 0.11
C PRO A 163 6.59 10.14 0.68
N VAL A 164 6.17 9.10 -0.05
CA VAL A 164 5.07 8.22 0.33
C VAL A 164 5.62 6.81 0.48
N ARG A 165 5.50 6.27 1.70
CA ARG A 165 5.91 4.89 1.97
C ARG A 165 5.00 3.93 1.23
N ALA A 166 5.55 2.86 0.65
CA ALA A 166 4.74 1.78 0.15
C ALA A 166 3.92 1.14 1.30
N PRO A 167 2.67 0.72 1.04
CA PRO A 167 1.93 -0.16 1.95
C PRO A 167 2.81 -1.34 2.38
N ALA A 168 2.72 -1.77 3.65
CA ALA A 168 3.56 -2.88 4.12
C ALA A 168 3.16 -4.23 3.48
N SER A 169 1.94 -4.33 2.94
CA SER A 169 1.42 -5.43 2.16
C SER A 169 2.07 -5.56 0.78
N VAL A 170 2.63 -4.48 0.24
CA VAL A 170 3.41 -4.53 -1.00
C VAL A 170 4.63 -5.43 -0.78
N GLY A 171 4.74 -6.44 -1.62
CA GLY A 171 5.71 -7.53 -1.61
C GLY A 171 5.16 -8.81 -1.02
N ARG A 172 4.16 -8.74 -0.11
CA ARG A 172 3.62 -9.91 0.62
C ARG A 172 2.49 -10.61 -0.11
N GLY A 173 1.56 -9.86 -0.71
CA GLY A 173 0.43 -10.46 -1.45
C GLY A 173 0.91 -11.26 -2.66
N LEU A 174 1.82 -10.65 -3.41
CA LEU A 174 2.42 -11.25 -4.58
C LEU A 174 3.54 -12.23 -4.25
N GLU A 175 3.98 -12.41 -3.00
CA GLU A 175 4.87 -13.52 -2.62
C GLU A 175 4.13 -14.87 -2.71
N TYR A 176 2.86 -14.90 -2.28
CA TYR A 176 1.99 -16.05 -2.47
C TYR A 176 1.68 -16.29 -3.95
N LEU A 177 1.43 -15.22 -4.70
CA LEU A 177 1.18 -15.31 -6.15
C LEU A 177 2.45 -15.72 -6.91
N SER A 178 3.64 -15.21 -6.57
CA SER A 178 4.92 -15.71 -7.08
C SER A 178 5.07 -17.20 -6.82
N GLY A 179 4.68 -17.69 -5.63
CA GLY A 179 4.68 -19.13 -5.34
C GLY A 179 3.82 -19.93 -6.32
N VAL A 180 2.62 -19.46 -6.65
CA VAL A 180 1.76 -20.11 -7.66
C VAL A 180 2.39 -20.00 -9.06
N ILE A 181 2.80 -18.80 -9.46
CA ILE A 181 3.37 -18.50 -10.79
C ILE A 181 4.62 -19.32 -11.09
N TYR A 182 5.49 -19.54 -10.10
CA TYR A 182 6.71 -20.34 -10.23
C TYR A 182 6.55 -21.81 -9.81
N ASP A 183 5.32 -22.29 -9.66
CA ASP A 183 5.03 -23.69 -9.31
C ASP A 183 5.66 -24.16 -7.98
N HIS A 184 5.74 -23.23 -7.02
CA HIS A 184 6.18 -23.43 -5.65
C HIS A 184 5.17 -22.84 -4.65
N PRO A 185 3.87 -23.23 -4.70
CA PRO A 185 2.84 -22.59 -3.91
C PRO A 185 3.04 -22.80 -2.41
N HIS A 186 2.85 -21.73 -1.64
CA HIS A 186 2.79 -21.76 -0.19
C HIS A 186 1.34 -21.95 0.28
N GLY A 187 0.77 -23.14 0.07
CA GLY A 187 -0.62 -23.46 0.41
C GLY A 187 -1.35 -24.17 -0.71
N ASP A 188 -2.68 -24.11 -0.69
CA ASP A 188 -3.52 -24.62 -1.77
C ASP A 188 -3.61 -23.56 -2.89
N PRO A 189 -3.06 -23.82 -4.09
CA PRO A 189 -3.14 -22.90 -5.20
C PRO A 189 -4.59 -22.67 -5.68
N TYR A 190 -5.51 -23.60 -5.45
CA TYR A 190 -6.92 -23.47 -5.85
C TYR A 190 -7.62 -22.40 -5.01
N GLU A 191 -7.35 -22.36 -3.70
CA GLU A 191 -7.86 -21.31 -2.81
C GLU A 191 -7.35 -19.93 -3.22
N ILE A 192 -6.06 -19.82 -3.58
CA ILE A 192 -5.46 -18.55 -4.03
C ILE A 192 -6.13 -18.05 -5.31
N LEU A 193 -6.26 -18.92 -6.33
CA LEU A 193 -6.92 -18.58 -7.59
C LEU A 193 -8.36 -18.08 -7.36
N VAL A 194 -9.12 -18.80 -6.53
CA VAL A 194 -10.52 -18.47 -6.24
C VAL A 194 -10.64 -17.18 -5.43
N ASP A 195 -9.76 -16.94 -4.45
CA ASP A 195 -9.81 -15.72 -3.64
C ASP A 195 -9.46 -14.47 -4.46
N GLU A 196 -8.48 -14.56 -5.38
CA GLU A 196 -8.17 -13.47 -6.31
C GLU A 196 -9.31 -13.23 -7.31
N ALA A 197 -9.94 -14.29 -7.82
CA ALA A 197 -11.12 -14.17 -8.68
C ALA A 197 -12.29 -13.51 -7.95
N ARG A 198 -12.54 -13.87 -6.68
CA ARG A 198 -13.59 -13.25 -5.85
C ARG A 198 -13.30 -11.77 -5.59
N ALA A 199 -12.06 -11.41 -5.30
CA ALA A 199 -11.66 -10.01 -5.11
C ALA A 199 -11.90 -9.19 -6.40
N LEU A 200 -11.52 -9.75 -7.55
CA LEU A 200 -11.77 -9.13 -8.86
C LEU A 200 -13.27 -8.97 -9.15
N LEU A 201 -14.06 -10.01 -8.90
CA LEU A 201 -15.51 -9.99 -9.12
C LEU A 201 -16.21 -8.93 -8.27
N GLU A 202 -15.81 -8.80 -7.00
CA GLU A 202 -16.36 -7.77 -6.12
C GLU A 202 -15.98 -6.36 -6.59
N ALA A 203 -14.70 -6.15 -6.96
CA ALA A 203 -14.25 -4.89 -7.52
C ALA A 203 -15.00 -4.52 -8.81
N ALA A 204 -15.28 -5.50 -9.68
CA ALA A 204 -16.05 -5.29 -10.90
C ALA A 204 -17.52 -4.93 -10.61
N ARG A 205 -18.14 -5.53 -9.59
CA ARG A 205 -19.51 -5.22 -9.15
C ARG A 205 -19.64 -3.83 -8.55
N GLU A 206 -18.68 -3.45 -7.70
CA GLU A 206 -18.69 -2.17 -7.00
C GLU A 206 -18.06 -1.02 -7.81
N ASP A 207 -17.43 -1.33 -8.95
CA ASP A 207 -16.69 -0.37 -9.78
C ASP A 207 -15.50 0.28 -9.10
N THR A 208 -14.77 -0.48 -8.29
CA THR A 208 -13.77 0.13 -7.44
C THR A 208 -12.55 0.62 -8.24
N PRO A 209 -11.78 1.60 -7.71
CA PRO A 209 -10.53 2.04 -8.31
C PRO A 209 -9.44 0.96 -8.40
N GLU A 210 -9.58 -0.13 -7.65
CA GLU A 210 -8.63 -1.25 -7.58
C GLU A 210 -8.78 -2.22 -8.76
N LEU A 211 -9.90 -2.15 -9.50
CA LEU A 211 -10.21 -3.07 -10.59
C LEU A 211 -9.04 -3.30 -11.57
N PRO A 212 -8.35 -2.26 -12.10
CA PRO A 212 -7.17 -2.44 -12.95
C PRO A 212 -6.07 -3.32 -12.33
N GLY A 213 -5.73 -3.08 -11.06
CA GLY A 213 -4.69 -3.85 -10.37
C GLY A 213 -5.10 -5.32 -10.15
N LEU A 214 -6.39 -5.56 -9.90
CA LEU A 214 -6.93 -6.92 -9.74
C LEU A 214 -7.00 -7.67 -11.07
N VAL A 215 -7.25 -7.00 -12.19
CA VAL A 215 -7.13 -7.62 -13.53
C VAL A 215 -5.69 -8.06 -13.74
N VAL A 216 -4.70 -7.20 -13.49
CA VAL A 216 -3.27 -7.55 -13.63
C VAL A 216 -2.90 -8.74 -12.75
N ALA A 217 -3.36 -8.78 -11.50
CA ALA A 217 -3.11 -9.91 -10.60
C ALA A 217 -3.69 -11.24 -11.13
N ASN A 218 -4.90 -11.21 -11.70
CA ASN A 218 -5.52 -12.40 -12.28
C ASN A 218 -4.86 -12.81 -13.61
N CYS A 219 -4.46 -11.86 -14.47
CA CYS A 219 -3.68 -12.14 -15.67
C CYS A 219 -2.32 -12.78 -15.33
N ALA A 220 -1.66 -12.33 -14.24
CA ALA A 220 -0.40 -12.93 -13.80
C ALA A 220 -0.55 -14.41 -13.39
N LEU A 221 -1.73 -14.82 -12.90
CA LEU A 221 -2.03 -16.20 -12.52
C LEU A 221 -2.40 -17.09 -13.72
N LEU A 222 -2.65 -16.50 -14.89
CA LEU A 222 -3.14 -17.20 -16.07
C LEU A 222 -2.28 -18.41 -16.46
N PRO A 223 -0.93 -18.32 -16.53
CA PRO A 223 -0.10 -19.47 -16.92
C PRO A 223 -0.25 -20.68 -16.00
N TYR A 224 -0.54 -20.46 -14.71
CA TYR A 224 -0.84 -21.54 -13.78
C TYR A 224 -2.27 -22.06 -13.95
N ALA A 225 -3.23 -21.14 -14.09
CA ALA A 225 -4.65 -21.46 -14.22
C ALA A 225 -4.95 -22.32 -15.45
N VAL A 226 -4.29 -22.06 -16.60
CA VAL A 226 -4.47 -22.84 -17.84
C VAL A 226 -3.55 -24.05 -17.94
N SER A 227 -2.72 -24.31 -16.93
CA SER A 227 -1.86 -25.49 -16.92
C SER A 227 -2.64 -26.75 -16.53
N GLU A 228 -2.09 -27.93 -16.87
CA GLU A 228 -2.60 -29.24 -16.47
C GLU A 228 -2.67 -29.46 -14.93
N ARG A 229 -2.22 -28.49 -14.12
CA ARG A 229 -2.33 -28.55 -12.65
C ARG A 229 -3.71 -28.20 -12.12
N VAL A 230 -4.51 -27.49 -12.91
CA VAL A 230 -5.87 -27.10 -12.54
C VAL A 230 -6.85 -28.04 -13.22
N GLU A 231 -7.28 -29.06 -12.47
CA GLU A 231 -8.18 -30.11 -12.96
C GLU A 231 -9.66 -29.83 -12.63
N SER A 232 -9.96 -28.71 -11.96
CA SER A 232 -11.33 -28.35 -11.55
C SER A 232 -11.93 -27.33 -12.50
N VAL A 233 -13.01 -27.75 -13.18
CA VAL A 233 -13.86 -26.87 -13.98
C VAL A 233 -14.45 -25.73 -13.13
N GLU A 234 -14.79 -26.00 -11.87
CA GLU A 234 -15.36 -25.00 -10.96
C GLU A 234 -14.40 -23.85 -10.66
N VAL A 235 -13.10 -24.13 -10.50
CA VAL A 235 -12.09 -23.07 -10.31
C VAL A 235 -11.99 -22.20 -11.57
N LEU A 236 -11.94 -22.82 -12.75
CA LEU A 236 -11.89 -22.09 -14.01
C LEU A 236 -13.16 -21.25 -14.23
N ASP A 237 -14.33 -21.77 -13.87
CA ASP A 237 -15.61 -21.04 -13.93
C ASP A 237 -15.64 -19.80 -13.03
N GLU A 238 -15.04 -19.85 -11.84
CA GLU A 238 -14.93 -18.70 -10.94
C GLU A 238 -14.02 -17.60 -11.53
N ILE A 239 -12.85 -17.98 -12.07
CA ILE A 239 -11.91 -17.04 -12.70
C ILE A 239 -12.55 -16.41 -13.95
N ILE A 240 -13.16 -17.22 -14.82
CA ILE A 240 -13.88 -16.76 -16.01
C ILE A 240 -14.99 -15.78 -15.61
N THR A 241 -15.81 -16.13 -14.62
CA THR A 241 -16.90 -15.25 -14.15
C THR A 241 -16.37 -13.89 -13.69
N ALA A 242 -15.25 -13.86 -12.98
CA ALA A 242 -14.62 -12.63 -12.51
C ALA A 242 -14.07 -11.77 -13.66
N LEU A 243 -13.31 -12.36 -14.58
CA LEU A 243 -12.74 -11.66 -15.73
C LEU A 243 -13.82 -11.17 -16.69
N GLU A 244 -14.90 -11.92 -16.91
CA GLU A 244 -16.03 -11.45 -17.70
C GLU A 244 -16.72 -10.24 -17.06
N ALA A 245 -16.85 -10.24 -15.72
CA ALA A 245 -17.41 -9.09 -15.02
C ALA A 245 -16.49 -7.86 -15.15
N ALA A 246 -15.19 -8.05 -15.10
CA ALA A 246 -14.19 -7.00 -15.30
C ALA A 246 -14.21 -6.45 -16.74
N ALA A 247 -14.19 -7.33 -17.75
CA ALA A 247 -14.26 -6.94 -19.17
C ALA A 247 -15.52 -6.12 -19.45
N ARG A 248 -16.70 -6.62 -19.06
CA ARG A 248 -17.98 -5.90 -19.21
C ARG A 248 -17.98 -4.52 -18.55
N ARG A 249 -17.26 -4.35 -17.44
CA ARG A 249 -17.15 -3.05 -16.77
C ARG A 249 -16.28 -2.07 -17.56
N CYS A 250 -15.39 -2.58 -18.40
CA CYS A 250 -14.46 -1.81 -19.22
C CYS A 250 -14.97 -1.55 -20.65
N ASP A 251 -15.96 -2.29 -21.15
CA ASP A 251 -16.51 -2.18 -22.52
C ASP A 251 -16.91 -0.76 -22.94
N ASP A 252 -17.56 -0.02 -22.04
CA ASP A 252 -18.06 1.33 -22.34
C ASP A 252 -17.00 2.43 -22.20
N VAL A 253 -15.76 2.06 -21.85
CA VAL A 253 -14.68 3.03 -21.63
C VAL A 253 -14.05 3.40 -22.98
N PRO A 254 -14.03 4.71 -23.34
CA PRO A 254 -13.38 5.16 -24.56
C PRO A 254 -11.91 4.76 -24.61
N ALA A 255 -11.39 4.58 -25.83
CA ALA A 255 -9.96 4.41 -26.04
C ALA A 255 -9.18 5.55 -25.38
N CYS A 256 -8.09 5.18 -24.70
CA CYS A 256 -7.23 6.11 -23.99
C CYS A 256 -6.33 6.91 -24.94
N ASP A 257 -5.85 8.06 -24.48
CA ASP A 257 -4.99 8.98 -25.24
C ASP A 257 -3.51 8.89 -24.84
N HIS A 258 -3.17 8.11 -23.81
CA HIS A 258 -1.80 7.91 -23.37
C HIS A 258 -1.06 6.92 -24.27
N SER A 259 0.20 7.24 -24.56
CA SER A 259 0.99 6.55 -25.59
C SER A 259 1.53 5.18 -25.20
N THR A 260 1.43 4.78 -23.93
CA THR A 260 2.10 3.57 -23.41
C THR A 260 1.32 2.98 -22.25
N HIS A 261 1.11 1.66 -22.29
CA HIS A 261 0.58 0.85 -21.21
C HIS A 261 1.70 0.08 -20.50
N PRO A 262 1.47 -0.43 -19.28
CA PRO A 262 2.38 -1.39 -18.65
C PRO A 262 2.59 -2.60 -19.57
N ASP A 263 3.82 -3.10 -19.58
CA ASP A 263 4.15 -4.39 -20.21
C ASP A 263 3.87 -5.50 -19.18
N LEU A 264 3.07 -6.49 -19.58
CA LEU A 264 2.65 -7.59 -18.73
C LEU A 264 3.31 -8.93 -19.10
N ASP A 265 4.37 -8.90 -19.92
CA ASP A 265 5.06 -10.11 -20.38
C ASP A 265 5.92 -10.78 -19.29
N ASP A 266 6.52 -10.00 -18.38
CA ASP A 266 7.35 -10.51 -17.27
C ASP A 266 6.83 -10.04 -15.92
N PHE A 267 6.25 -10.99 -15.15
CA PHE A 267 5.70 -10.73 -13.83
C PHE A 267 6.68 -10.03 -12.90
N GLU A 268 7.97 -10.38 -12.88
CA GLU A 268 8.90 -9.75 -11.92
C GLU A 268 9.08 -8.26 -12.16
N ASP A 269 8.98 -7.82 -13.42
CA ASP A 269 9.16 -6.43 -13.80
C ASP A 269 7.99 -5.55 -13.34
N TYR A 270 6.77 -6.10 -13.31
CA TYR A 270 5.55 -5.33 -13.07
C TYR A 270 4.84 -5.65 -11.75
N ARG A 271 5.18 -6.78 -11.09
CA ARG A 271 4.58 -7.30 -9.84
C ARG A 271 4.35 -6.19 -8.83
N ARG A 272 5.43 -5.52 -8.44
CA ARG A 272 5.38 -4.47 -7.42
C ARG A 272 4.45 -3.33 -7.79
N ASP A 273 4.40 -2.94 -9.06
CA ASP A 273 3.58 -1.82 -9.50
C ASP A 273 2.10 -2.19 -9.55
N ALA A 274 1.76 -3.43 -9.92
CA ALA A 274 0.40 -3.95 -9.83
C ALA A 274 -0.14 -3.90 -8.38
N GLU A 275 0.67 -4.32 -7.41
CA GLU A 275 0.34 -4.27 -5.98
C GLU A 275 0.11 -2.85 -5.46
N LEU A 276 0.89 -1.89 -5.95
CA LEU A 276 0.70 -0.48 -5.63
C LEU A 276 -0.64 0.05 -6.15
N MET A 277 -1.21 -0.52 -7.21
CA MET A 277 -2.50 -0.08 -7.74
C MET A 277 -3.69 -0.48 -6.86
N LEU A 278 -3.52 -1.48 -5.99
CA LEU A 278 -4.58 -2.03 -5.13
C LEU A 278 -5.01 -1.10 -4.00
N THR A 279 -4.31 0.01 -3.77
CA THR A 279 -4.66 0.93 -2.68
C THR A 279 -4.43 2.38 -3.06
N PRO A 280 -5.20 3.33 -2.48
CA PRO A 280 -4.94 4.76 -2.67
C PRO A 280 -3.49 5.15 -2.33
N GLY A 281 -2.98 4.74 -1.18
CA GLY A 281 -1.62 5.02 -0.74
C GLY A 281 -0.55 4.39 -1.65
N GLY A 282 -0.79 3.19 -2.17
CA GLY A 282 0.08 2.56 -3.16
C GLY A 282 0.17 3.36 -4.45
N ARG A 283 -0.96 3.84 -4.99
CA ARG A 283 -1.00 4.70 -6.20
C ARG A 283 -0.24 6.01 -5.99
N ARG A 284 -0.29 6.56 -4.77
CA ARG A 284 0.52 7.73 -4.38
C ARG A 284 2.00 7.43 -4.31
N ALA A 285 2.38 6.28 -3.74
CA ALA A 285 3.77 5.82 -3.69
C ALA A 285 4.33 5.54 -5.10
N TYR A 286 3.53 4.95 -5.99
CA TYR A 286 3.88 4.79 -7.41
C TYR A 286 4.17 6.15 -8.05
N ARG A 287 3.27 7.14 -7.93
CA ARG A 287 3.47 8.49 -8.49
C ARG A 287 4.72 9.18 -7.93
N TRP A 288 5.07 8.92 -6.67
CA TRP A 288 6.34 9.41 -6.09
C TRP A 288 7.56 8.74 -6.74
N ARG A 289 7.58 7.41 -6.84
CA ARG A 289 8.63 6.64 -7.53
C ARG A 289 8.77 7.07 -8.98
N GLN A 290 7.65 7.19 -9.69
CA GLN A 290 7.60 7.52 -11.10
C GLN A 290 8.28 8.86 -11.41
N ARG A 291 8.09 9.88 -10.58
CA ARG A 291 8.77 11.18 -10.76
C ARG A 291 10.28 11.12 -10.59
N SER A 292 10.76 10.11 -9.86
CA SER A 292 12.16 9.98 -9.49
C SER A 292 12.91 9.00 -10.40
N LEU A 293 12.26 7.90 -10.80
CA LEU A 293 12.85 6.79 -11.56
C LEU A 293 12.27 6.62 -12.97
N GLY A 294 11.21 7.35 -13.32
CA GLY A 294 10.47 7.15 -14.57
C GLY A 294 9.47 6.00 -14.49
N GLY A 295 8.99 5.56 -15.65
CA GLY A 295 7.95 4.53 -15.80
C GLY A 295 6.64 5.07 -16.39
N PRO A 296 5.70 4.18 -16.75
CA PRO A 296 4.41 4.56 -17.33
C PRO A 296 3.65 5.56 -16.44
N PRO A 297 2.83 6.47 -17.02
CA PRO A 297 1.93 7.31 -16.23
C PRO A 297 1.02 6.47 -15.34
N LEU A 298 0.65 6.98 -14.16
CA LEU A 298 -0.31 6.30 -13.28
C LEU A 298 -1.63 6.03 -14.03
N GLU A 299 -1.99 6.95 -14.93
CA GLU A 299 -3.18 6.87 -15.76
C GLU A 299 -3.17 5.60 -16.64
N ALA A 300 -1.99 5.17 -17.12
CA ALA A 300 -1.83 3.91 -17.86
C ALA A 300 -2.06 2.68 -16.98
N TRP A 301 -1.55 2.70 -15.74
CA TRP A 301 -1.79 1.65 -14.74
C TRP A 301 -3.22 1.58 -14.22
N THR A 302 -4.02 2.62 -14.46
CA THR A 302 -5.45 2.65 -14.12
C THR A 302 -6.35 2.64 -15.36
N CYS A 303 -5.79 2.37 -16.53
CA CYS A 303 -6.50 2.45 -17.80
C CYS A 303 -7.47 1.29 -18.00
N ARG A 304 -8.75 1.56 -17.74
CA ARG A 304 -9.80 0.53 -17.87
C ARG A 304 -9.95 -0.02 -19.28
N HIS A 305 -9.76 0.81 -20.32
CA HIS A 305 -9.82 0.33 -21.70
C HIS A 305 -8.78 -0.76 -21.97
N HIS A 306 -7.52 -0.52 -21.59
CA HIS A 306 -6.44 -1.50 -21.77
C HIS A 306 -6.68 -2.76 -20.95
N PHE A 307 -7.02 -2.64 -19.66
CA PHE A 307 -7.27 -3.83 -18.85
C PHE A 307 -8.56 -4.57 -19.21
N GLY A 308 -9.50 -3.92 -19.92
CA GLY A 308 -10.61 -4.63 -20.57
C GLY A 308 -10.10 -5.58 -21.65
N ILE A 309 -9.18 -5.12 -22.51
CA ILE A 309 -8.55 -5.94 -23.56
C ILE A 309 -7.75 -7.10 -22.94
N GLU A 310 -6.93 -6.82 -21.91
CA GLU A 310 -6.16 -7.87 -21.22
C GLU A 310 -7.07 -8.94 -20.59
N ALA A 311 -8.22 -8.51 -20.03
CA ALA A 311 -9.20 -9.45 -19.51
C ALA A 311 -9.85 -10.31 -20.61
N GLU A 312 -10.15 -9.74 -21.78
CA GLU A 312 -10.67 -10.49 -22.93
C GLU A 312 -9.65 -11.52 -23.46
N ILE A 313 -8.38 -11.16 -23.57
CA ILE A 313 -7.30 -12.07 -23.97
C ILE A 313 -7.22 -13.25 -22.99
N ALA A 314 -7.20 -12.97 -21.68
CA ALA A 314 -7.16 -14.01 -20.65
C ALA A 314 -8.40 -14.92 -20.68
N LEU A 315 -9.58 -14.39 -21.01
CA LEU A 315 -10.81 -15.17 -21.12
C LEU A 315 -10.77 -16.19 -22.25
N ASP A 316 -10.15 -15.86 -23.39
CA ASP A 316 -10.04 -16.79 -24.51
C ASP A 316 -9.19 -18.01 -24.13
N GLU A 317 -8.05 -17.81 -23.47
CA GLU A 317 -7.18 -18.90 -22.99
C GLU A 317 -7.87 -19.76 -21.92
N LEU A 318 -8.55 -19.13 -20.95
CA LEU A 318 -9.26 -19.86 -19.88
C LEU A 318 -10.42 -20.71 -20.42
N ARG A 319 -11.14 -20.22 -21.43
CA ARG A 319 -12.26 -20.97 -22.03
C ARG A 319 -11.77 -22.20 -22.79
N GLU A 320 -10.61 -22.11 -23.44
CA GLU A 320 -9.95 -23.26 -24.08
C GLU A 320 -9.55 -24.30 -23.03
N ALA A 321 -8.80 -23.89 -22.00
CA ALA A 321 -8.38 -24.79 -20.91
C ALA A 321 -9.58 -25.44 -20.19
N ARG A 322 -10.65 -24.67 -19.94
CA ARG A 322 -11.88 -25.19 -19.33
C ARG A 322 -12.56 -26.26 -20.19
N ALA A 323 -12.56 -26.09 -21.52
CA ALA A 323 -13.14 -27.07 -22.43
C ALA A 323 -12.35 -28.38 -22.40
N GLU A 324 -11.01 -28.30 -22.38
CA GLU A 324 -10.13 -29.47 -22.27
C GLU A 324 -10.38 -30.25 -20.98
N VAL A 325 -10.38 -29.57 -19.82
CA VAL A 325 -10.65 -30.22 -18.52
C VAL A 325 -12.03 -30.88 -18.47
N ALA A 326 -13.05 -30.23 -19.06
CA ALA A 326 -14.40 -30.79 -19.11
C ALA A 326 -14.49 -32.04 -20.00
N ASP A 327 -13.79 -32.05 -21.14
CA ASP A 327 -13.73 -33.18 -22.05
C ASP A 327 -12.97 -34.37 -21.43
N GLU A 328 -11.90 -34.11 -20.68
CA GLU A 328 -11.16 -35.15 -19.93
C GLU A 328 -12.01 -35.78 -18.82
N ALA A 329 -12.74 -34.96 -18.06
CA ALA A 329 -13.65 -35.46 -17.02
C ALA A 329 -14.77 -36.33 -17.59
N ALA A 330 -15.35 -35.93 -18.74
CA ALA A 330 -16.38 -36.72 -19.41
C ALA A 330 -15.84 -38.07 -19.92
N GLN A 331 -14.61 -38.11 -20.44
CA GLN A 331 -13.98 -39.36 -20.88
C GLN A 331 -13.69 -40.31 -19.71
N ALA A 332 -13.23 -39.78 -18.56
CA ALA A 332 -12.98 -40.57 -17.36
C ALA A 332 -14.25 -41.24 -16.81
N ASP A 333 -15.40 -40.55 -16.88
CA ASP A 333 -16.70 -41.08 -16.46
C ASP A 333 -17.24 -42.17 -17.41
N GLU A 334 -16.86 -42.16 -18.69
CA GLU A 334 -17.26 -43.19 -19.67
C GLU A 334 -16.43 -44.49 -19.56
N GLU A 335 -15.20 -44.41 -19.04
CA GLU A 335 -14.28 -45.54 -18.90
C GLU A 335 -14.37 -46.29 -17.55
N GLY A 336 -15.03 -45.70 -16.53
CA GLY A 336 -15.19 -46.23 -15.17
C GLY A 336 -16.43 -47.09 -14.92
#